data_AF-A0A7R9B1L0-F1
#
_entry.id   AF-A0A7R9B1L0-F1
#
_cell.length_a   1.000
_cell.length_b   1.000
_cell.length_c   1.000
_cell.angle_alpha   90.00
_cell.angle_beta   90.00
_cell.angle_gamma   90.00
#
_symmetry.space_group_name_H-M   'P 1'
#
loop_
_entity.id
_entity.type
_entity.pdbx_description
1 polymer ?
#
loop_
_entity_poly.entity_id
_entity_poly.type
_entity_poly.pdbx_seq_one_letter_code
_entity_poly.pdbx_strand_id
1 'polypeptide(L)'
;IGIISAFLTGGATDVHHVYQVYIRIRDDEWNIYRRYAQFYSLHKELKKQDTLISTFDFPPKKTIGNKDSRFVEERRRRLQHYLRCVMNHLVQTNLNLVSAPDKELLISLIPFFGEVCSATEDRGRRKRPTSRNPFSRLSHSTDNNPGSSPQYTGL
;
A
#
# COMPACT_ATOMS: atom_id res chain seq x y z
N ILE A 1 -8.32 -19.55 8.92
CA ILE A 1 -7.42 -18.39 8.65
C ILE A 1 -6.89 -17.84 9.97
N GLY A 2 -5.61 -17.46 10.04
CA GLY A 2 -4.99 -16.88 11.22
C GLY A 2 -3.80 -16.00 10.87
N ILE A 3 -3.52 -14.96 11.67
CA ILE A 3 -2.31 -14.14 11.48
C ILE A 3 -1.26 -14.67 12.45
N ILE A 4 -0.27 -15.38 11.94
CA ILE A 4 0.72 -16.10 12.76
C ILE A 4 1.66 -15.11 13.45
N SER A 5 2.17 -14.13 12.70
CA SER A 5 3.23 -13.25 13.19
C SER A 5 3.18 -11.88 12.52
N ALA A 6 3.88 -10.94 13.14
CA ALA A 6 4.17 -9.64 12.57
C ALA A 6 5.67 -9.37 12.74
N PHE A 7 6.36 -9.03 11.66
CA PHE A 7 7.80 -8.77 11.67
C PHE A 7 8.14 -7.52 10.87
N LEU A 8 9.28 -6.92 11.21
CA LEU A 8 9.84 -5.82 10.44
C LEU A 8 10.60 -6.37 9.23
N THR A 9 10.38 -5.75 8.08
CA THR A 9 11.12 -6.03 6.85
C THR A 9 11.41 -4.74 6.10
N GLY A 10 12.27 -4.79 5.10
CA GLY A 10 12.67 -3.65 4.27
C GLY A 10 14.08 -3.14 4.56
N GLY A 11 14.63 -2.37 3.61
CA GLY A 11 15.96 -1.78 3.70
C GLY A 11 16.03 -0.58 4.64
N ALA A 12 17.23 -0.01 4.81
CA ALA A 12 17.51 1.10 5.73
C ALA A 12 16.55 2.30 5.64
N THR A 13 15.95 2.54 4.47
CA THR A 13 15.03 3.66 4.20
C THR A 13 13.56 3.26 4.09
N ASP A 14 13.21 1.97 4.12
CA ASP A 14 11.82 1.49 3.93
C ASP A 14 11.46 0.34 4.88
N VAL A 15 11.80 0.50 6.15
CA VAL A 15 11.44 -0.45 7.21
C VAL A 15 9.95 -0.38 7.51
N HIS A 16 9.24 -1.50 7.34
CA HIS A 16 7.81 -1.61 7.58
C HIS A 16 7.41 -2.95 8.19
N HIS A 17 6.25 -2.97 8.84
CA HIS A 17 5.68 -4.21 9.37
C HIS A 17 4.93 -4.99 8.30
N VAL A 18 5.25 -6.28 8.23
CA VAL A 18 4.55 -7.29 7.43
C VAL A 18 3.94 -8.33 8.36
N TYR A 19 2.70 -8.70 8.05
CA TYR A 19 1.92 -9.71 8.74
C TYR A 19 1.91 -10.99 7.93
N GLN A 20 2.31 -12.11 8.55
CA GLN A 20 2.16 -13.44 7.99
C GLN A 20 0.76 -13.95 8.29
N VAL A 21 -0.02 -14.19 7.25
CA VAL A 21 -1.37 -14.72 7.35
C VAL A 21 -1.37 -16.13 6.79
N TYR A 22 -1.73 -17.09 7.63
CA TYR A 22 -1.92 -18.48 7.28
C TYR A 22 -3.37 -18.75 6.89
N ILE A 23 -3.53 -19.36 5.73
CA ILE A 23 -4.82 -19.68 5.13
C ILE A 23 -4.82 -21.18 4.85
N ARG A 24 -5.91 -21.83 5.22
CA ARG A 24 -6.15 -23.23 4.91
C ARG A 24 -7.57 -23.38 4.40
N ILE A 25 -7.72 -24.06 3.28
CA ILE A 25 -8.97 -24.43 2.64
C ILE A 25 -8.86 -25.91 2.30
N ARG A 26 -9.68 -26.76 2.95
CA ARG A 26 -9.58 -28.23 2.81
C ARG A 26 -8.14 -28.72 3.05
N ASP A 27 -7.51 -29.23 1.99
CA ASP A 27 -6.15 -29.78 1.96
C ASP A 27 -5.10 -28.75 1.49
N ASP A 28 -5.54 -27.61 0.93
CA ASP A 28 -4.66 -26.53 0.54
C ASP A 28 -4.33 -25.64 1.74
N GLU A 29 -3.03 -25.40 1.96
CA GLU A 29 -2.54 -24.47 2.95
C GLU A 29 -1.41 -23.60 2.39
N TRP A 30 -1.49 -22.30 2.64
CA TRP A 30 -0.48 -21.35 2.19
C TRP A 30 -0.36 -20.16 3.14
N ASN A 31 0.74 -19.44 3.01
CA ASN A 31 0.99 -18.20 3.73
C ASN A 31 0.98 -17.02 2.76
N ILE A 32 0.34 -15.94 3.16
CA ILE A 32 0.48 -14.63 2.50
C ILE A 32 1.17 -13.66 3.43
N TYR A 33 1.87 -12.70 2.84
CA TYR A 33 2.59 -11.65 3.55
C TYR A 33 2.02 -10.30 3.13
N ARG A 34 1.48 -9.54 4.10
CA ARG A 34 0.78 -8.29 3.83
C ARG A 34 1.17 -7.19 4.80
N ARG A 35 1.38 -5.98 4.31
CA ARG A 35 1.50 -4.77 5.15
C ARG A 35 0.13 -4.19 5.48
N TYR A 36 0.00 -3.47 6.59
CA TYR A 36 -1.26 -2.84 7.02
C TYR A 36 -2.00 -2.10 5.90
N ALA A 37 -1.28 -1.37 5.05
CA ALA A 37 -1.88 -0.63 3.95
C ALA A 37 -2.67 -1.52 2.96
N GLN A 38 -2.23 -2.77 2.74
CA GLN A 38 -2.94 -3.73 1.88
C GLN A 38 -4.24 -4.20 2.53
N PHE A 39 -4.25 -4.46 3.85
CA PHE A 39 -5.49 -4.75 4.58
C PHE A 39 -6.46 -3.58 4.51
N TYR A 40 -5.95 -2.36 4.62
CA TYR A 40 -6.79 -1.16 4.54
C TYR A 40 -7.39 -0.97 3.14
N SER A 41 -6.63 -1.23 2.08
CA SER A 41 -7.16 -1.23 0.71
C SER A 41 -8.25 -2.27 0.52
N LEU A 42 -8.03 -3.51 0.99
CA LEU A 42 -9.04 -4.57 1.00
C LEU A 42 -10.33 -4.11 1.70
N HIS A 43 -10.21 -3.56 2.91
CA HIS A 43 -11.38 -3.07 3.66
C HIS A 43 -12.16 -1.99 2.91
N LYS A 44 -11.45 -1.05 2.25
CA LYS A 44 -12.11 -0.02 1.45
C LYS A 44 -12.81 -0.57 0.22
N GLU A 45 -12.24 -1.58 -0.43
CA GLU A 45 -12.84 -2.23 -1.60
C GLU A 45 -14.09 -3.00 -1.21
N LEU A 46 -13.98 -3.85 -0.19
CA LEU A 46 -15.09 -4.63 0.34
C LEU A 46 -16.25 -3.74 0.84
N LYS A 47 -15.94 -2.64 1.53
CA LYS A 47 -16.95 -1.67 1.99
C LYS A 47 -17.73 -0.99 0.86
N LYS A 48 -17.18 -0.90 -0.36
CA LYS A 48 -17.89 -0.37 -1.53
C LYS A 48 -18.89 -1.38 -2.10
N GLN A 49 -18.58 -2.66 -1.96
CA GLN A 49 -19.42 -3.75 -2.46
C GLN A 49 -20.55 -4.07 -1.48
N ASP A 50 -20.26 -4.07 -0.18
CA ASP A 50 -21.24 -4.35 0.86
C ASP A 50 -21.07 -3.39 2.06
N THR A 51 -22.14 -2.66 2.37
CA THR A 51 -22.18 -1.71 3.49
C THR A 51 -22.11 -2.40 4.84
N LEU A 52 -22.48 -3.68 4.96
CA LEU A 52 -22.39 -4.46 6.19
C LEU A 52 -20.94 -4.60 6.66
N ILE A 53 -19.98 -4.64 5.74
CA ILE A 53 -18.54 -4.70 6.06
C ILE A 53 -18.06 -3.45 6.80
N SER A 54 -18.80 -2.33 6.71
CA SER A 54 -18.51 -1.13 7.50
C SER A 54 -18.71 -1.30 9.00
N THR A 55 -19.47 -2.32 9.42
CA THR A 55 -19.71 -2.67 10.82
C THR A 55 -18.59 -3.52 11.42
N PHE A 56 -17.73 -4.10 10.58
CA PHE A 56 -16.64 -4.94 11.06
C PHE A 56 -15.54 -4.08 11.68
N ASP A 57 -15.09 -4.48 12.87
CA ASP A 57 -14.01 -3.78 13.57
C ASP A 57 -12.73 -3.82 12.73
N PHE A 58 -12.25 -2.65 12.32
CA PHE A 58 -11.00 -2.49 11.58
C PHE A 58 -10.05 -1.53 12.32
N PRO A 59 -8.79 -1.92 12.58
CA PRO A 59 -7.87 -1.09 13.35
C PRO A 59 -7.57 0.24 12.62
N PRO A 60 -7.72 1.39 13.28
CA PRO A 60 -7.54 2.69 12.64
C PRO A 60 -6.08 2.95 12.25
N LYS A 61 -5.91 3.83 11.25
CA LYS A 61 -4.59 4.27 10.79
C LYS A 61 -4.01 5.27 11.79
N LYS A 62 -3.44 4.79 12.90
CA LYS A 62 -2.71 5.65 13.85
C LYS A 62 -1.32 6.02 13.30
N THR A 63 -0.93 7.27 13.49
CA THR A 63 0.36 7.85 13.09
C THR A 63 1.46 7.73 14.17
N ILE A 64 1.09 7.41 15.42
CA ILE A 64 2.02 7.29 16.56
C ILE A 64 2.11 5.82 17.02
N GLY A 65 3.32 5.32 17.32
CA GLY A 65 3.53 4.01 17.95
C GLY A 65 3.76 2.81 17.01
N ASN A 66 3.98 3.01 15.71
CA ASN A 66 4.15 1.89 14.75
C ASN A 66 5.32 0.94 15.05
N LYS A 67 6.27 1.30 15.94
CA LYS A 67 7.38 0.45 16.38
C LYS A 67 7.17 -0.21 17.75
N ASP A 68 6.11 0.15 18.48
CA ASP A 68 5.81 -0.45 19.77
C ASP A 68 5.23 -1.86 19.56
N SER A 69 5.92 -2.87 20.11
CA SER A 69 5.53 -4.28 19.98
C SER A 69 4.13 -4.55 20.52
N ARG A 70 3.68 -3.85 21.57
CA ARG A 70 2.32 -3.96 22.11
C ARG A 70 1.29 -3.49 21.10
N PHE A 71 1.57 -2.39 20.41
CA PHE A 71 0.68 -1.83 19.40
C PHE A 71 0.59 -2.72 18.15
N VAL A 72 1.73 -3.25 17.71
CA VAL A 72 1.80 -4.16 16.55
C VAL A 72 1.02 -5.45 16.83
N GLU A 73 1.15 -6.00 18.04
CA GLU A 73 0.44 -7.20 18.47
C GLU A 73 -1.07 -6.97 18.61
N GLU A 74 -1.50 -5.84 19.19
CA GLU A 74 -2.91 -5.48 19.27
C GLU A 74 -3.51 -5.30 17.86
N ARG A 75 -2.79 -4.60 16.98
CA ARG A 75 -3.18 -4.47 15.56
C ARG A 75 -3.26 -5.84 14.88
N ARG A 76 -2.31 -6.76 15.14
CA ARG A 76 -2.32 -8.14 14.62
C ARG A 76 -3.61 -8.87 15.02
N ARG A 77 -3.97 -8.83 16.30
CA ARG A 77 -5.19 -9.46 16.82
C ARG A 77 -6.46 -8.92 16.16
N ARG A 78 -6.57 -7.59 16.04
CA ARG A 78 -7.71 -6.95 15.39
C ARG A 78 -7.79 -7.26 13.90
N LEU A 79 -6.66 -7.27 13.18
CA LEU A 79 -6.61 -7.70 11.78
C LEU A 79 -7.04 -9.17 11.62
N GLN A 80 -6.63 -10.05 12.53
CA GLN A 80 -7.05 -11.46 12.50
C GLN A 80 -8.56 -11.59 12.71
N HIS A 81 -9.11 -10.88 13.69
CA HIS A 81 -10.55 -10.87 13.93
C HIS A 81 -11.31 -10.36 12.70
N TYR A 82 -10.86 -9.25 12.13
CA TYR A 82 -11.42 -8.68 10.90
C TYR A 82 -11.45 -9.69 9.74
N LEU A 83 -10.31 -10.34 9.45
CA LEU A 83 -10.24 -11.34 8.38
C LEU A 83 -11.19 -12.51 8.64
N ARG A 84 -11.37 -12.93 9.89
CA ARG A 84 -12.33 -13.97 10.24
C ARG A 84 -13.77 -13.54 9.95
N CYS A 85 -14.15 -12.31 10.28
CA CYS A 85 -15.47 -11.77 9.94
C CYS A 85 -15.69 -11.68 8.44
N VAL A 86 -14.68 -11.22 7.69
CA VAL A 86 -14.72 -11.18 6.21
C VAL A 86 -14.91 -12.57 5.63
N MET A 87 -14.12 -13.56 6.06
CA MET A 87 -14.27 -14.95 5.56
C MET A 87 -15.64 -15.53 5.87
N ASN A 88 -16.15 -15.34 7.09
CA ASN A 88 -17.48 -15.81 7.47
C ASN A 88 -18.57 -15.18 6.58
N HIS A 89 -18.45 -13.87 6.34
CA HIS A 89 -19.39 -13.16 5.48
C HIS A 89 -19.34 -13.65 4.03
N LEU A 90 -18.14 -13.88 3.46
CA LEU A 90 -18.00 -14.41 2.10
C LEU A 90 -18.62 -15.79 1.94
N VAL A 91 -18.45 -16.65 2.94
CA VAL A 91 -19.05 -17.98 2.96
C VAL A 91 -20.58 -17.89 3.03
N GLN A 92 -21.12 -16.91 3.76
CA GLN A 92 -22.58 -16.69 3.83
C GLN A 92 -23.16 -16.12 2.54
N THR A 93 -22.41 -15.27 1.82
CA THR A 93 -22.89 -14.60 0.60
C THR A 93 -22.58 -15.37 -0.69
N ASN A 94 -21.61 -16.29 -0.66
CA ASN A 94 -21.20 -17.07 -1.82
C ASN A 94 -21.34 -18.57 -1.54
N LEU A 95 -22.48 -19.15 -1.95
CA LEU A 95 -22.79 -20.57 -1.78
C LEU A 95 -21.72 -21.50 -2.39
N ASN A 96 -21.03 -21.06 -3.44
CA ASN A 96 -19.94 -21.83 -4.05
C ASN A 96 -18.77 -22.07 -3.07
N LEU A 97 -18.47 -21.13 -2.18
CA LEU A 97 -17.44 -21.30 -1.16
C LEU A 97 -17.88 -22.29 -0.05
N VAL A 98 -19.19 -22.50 0.13
CA VAL A 98 -19.75 -23.50 1.04
C VAL A 98 -19.69 -24.89 0.41
N SER A 99 -20.17 -25.00 -0.84
CA SER A 99 -20.31 -26.27 -1.55
C SER A 99 -18.98 -26.83 -2.04
N ALA A 100 -18.11 -25.96 -2.57
CA ALA A 100 -16.83 -26.31 -3.13
C ALA A 100 -15.74 -25.29 -2.75
N PRO A 101 -15.34 -25.21 -1.47
CA PRO A 101 -14.24 -24.36 -1.04
C PRO A 101 -12.96 -24.70 -1.82
N ASP A 102 -12.45 -23.72 -2.55
CA ASP A 102 -11.32 -23.85 -3.46
C ASP A 102 -10.41 -22.62 -3.35
N LYS A 103 -9.09 -22.85 -3.41
CA LYS A 103 -8.07 -21.81 -3.30
C LYS A 103 -8.18 -20.79 -4.43
N GLU A 104 -8.29 -21.26 -5.68
CA GLU A 104 -8.32 -20.40 -6.86
C GLU A 104 -9.59 -19.56 -6.90
N LEU A 105 -10.73 -20.12 -6.50
CA LEU A 105 -11.97 -19.36 -6.33
C LEU A 105 -11.82 -18.25 -5.29
N LEU A 106 -11.22 -18.52 -4.13
CA LEU A 106 -10.98 -17.50 -3.11
C LEU A 106 -10.08 -16.38 -3.64
N ILE A 107 -9.01 -16.73 -4.34
CA ILE A 107 -8.05 -15.77 -4.91
C ILE A 107 -8.72 -14.95 -6.03
N SER A 108 -9.55 -15.58 -6.87
CA SER A 108 -10.30 -14.89 -7.93
C SER A 108 -11.30 -13.90 -7.36
N LEU A 109 -12.00 -14.24 -6.27
CA LEU A 109 -12.94 -13.34 -5.62
C LEU A 109 -12.23 -12.23 -4.88
N ILE A 110 -11.12 -12.56 -4.20
CA ILE A 110 -10.35 -11.64 -3.38
C ILE A 110 -8.86 -11.86 -3.65
N PRO A 111 -8.28 -11.07 -4.59
CA PRO A 111 -6.86 -11.16 -4.93
C PRO A 111 -5.92 -10.93 -3.75
N PHE A 112 -6.40 -10.28 -2.68
CA PHE A 112 -5.65 -10.13 -1.44
C PHE A 112 -5.17 -11.49 -0.87
N PHE A 113 -5.90 -12.59 -1.09
CA PHE A 113 -5.53 -13.91 -0.58
C PHE A 113 -4.55 -14.69 -1.47
N GLY A 114 -4.17 -14.17 -2.65
CA GLY A 114 -3.18 -14.80 -3.52
C GLY A 114 -1.75 -14.73 -2.96
N GLU A 115 -0.92 -15.69 -3.33
CA GLU A 115 0.52 -15.60 -3.10
C GLU A 115 1.09 -14.44 -3.92
N VAL A 116 1.76 -13.49 -3.26
CA VAL A 116 2.50 -12.47 -4.01
C VAL A 116 3.85 -13.09 -4.34
N CYS A 117 4.06 -13.44 -5.61
CA CYS A 117 5.40 -13.65 -6.15
C CYS A 117 6.22 -12.38 -5.87
N SER A 118 7.28 -12.49 -5.08
CA SER A 118 8.34 -11.47 -5.01
C SER A 118 9.19 -11.50 -6.28
N ALA A 119 8.55 -11.38 -7.45
CA ALA A 119 9.21 -11.14 -8.71
C ALA A 119 8.82 -9.73 -9.16
N THR A 120 9.80 -8.83 -9.15
CA THR A 120 9.79 -7.44 -9.67
C THR A 120 9.35 -6.31 -8.72
N GLU A 121 10.20 -5.98 -7.74
CA GLU A 121 10.48 -4.56 -7.47
C GLU A 121 11.33 -3.98 -8.62
N ASP A 122 10.75 -3.81 -9.83
CA ASP A 122 11.40 -3.00 -10.88
C ASP A 122 10.41 -2.33 -11.86
N ARG A 123 9.28 -1.79 -11.39
CA ARG A 123 8.52 -0.81 -12.19
C ARG A 123 7.89 0.27 -11.33
N GLY A 124 8.63 1.37 -11.17
CA GLY A 124 8.01 2.58 -10.61
C GLY A 124 8.93 3.67 -10.11
N ARG A 125 10.16 3.80 -10.62
CA ARG A 125 10.95 5.03 -10.47
C ARG A 125 10.17 6.15 -11.17
N ARG A 126 9.29 6.86 -10.44
CA ARG A 126 8.68 8.10 -10.90
C ARG A 126 9.80 9.13 -11.11
N LYS A 127 10.37 9.14 -12.32
CA LYS A 127 11.17 10.27 -12.80
C LYS A 127 10.23 11.48 -12.78
N ARG A 128 10.54 12.46 -11.94
CA ARG A 128 9.96 13.80 -12.05
C ARG A 128 10.20 14.27 -13.50
N PRO A 129 9.18 14.68 -14.26
CA PRO A 129 9.43 15.30 -15.54
C PRO A 129 10.14 16.64 -15.27
N THR A 130 11.43 16.71 -15.62
CA THR A 130 12.09 17.98 -15.83
C THR A 130 11.43 18.61 -17.05
N SER A 131 10.62 19.65 -16.86
CA SER A 131 10.18 20.49 -17.96
C SER A 131 11.42 21.14 -18.58
N ARG A 132 11.94 20.54 -19.64
CA ARG A 132 12.82 21.23 -20.60
C ARG A 132 11.89 21.90 -21.59
N ASN A 133 11.78 23.23 -21.53
CA ASN A 133 11.25 24.01 -22.63
C ASN A 133 12.20 23.90 -23.83
N PRO A 134 11.79 23.35 -24.97
CA PRO A 134 12.43 23.59 -26.26
C PRO A 134 11.76 24.79 -26.94
N PHE A 135 12.44 25.42 -27.89
CA PHE A 135 12.04 26.64 -28.61
C PHE A 135 12.25 27.93 -27.80
N SER A 136 13.02 28.93 -28.23
CA SER A 136 13.57 29.20 -29.56
C SER A 136 14.69 30.24 -29.42
N ARG A 137 15.78 30.01 -30.15
CA ARG A 137 16.81 30.99 -30.45
C ARG A 137 16.17 32.18 -31.19
N LEU A 138 16.51 33.40 -30.80
CA LEU A 138 16.77 34.47 -31.75
C LEU A 138 17.98 35.25 -31.27
N SER A 139 19.04 35.16 -32.07
CA SER A 139 20.21 36.01 -32.06
C SER A 139 19.83 37.39 -32.62
N HIS A 140 20.11 38.45 -31.86
CA HIS A 140 20.42 39.74 -32.47
C HIS A 140 21.62 40.34 -31.75
N SER A 141 22.71 40.40 -32.51
CA SER A 141 23.98 41.04 -32.21
C SER A 141 23.94 42.48 -32.72
N THR A 142 24.27 43.45 -31.87
CA THR A 142 24.87 44.71 -32.31
C THR A 142 25.74 45.29 -31.20
N ASP A 143 26.97 45.57 -31.62
CA ASP A 143 28.08 46.23 -30.99
C ASP A 143 27.82 47.74 -30.79
N ASN A 144 28.24 48.31 -29.65
CA ASN A 144 29.05 49.56 -29.56
C ASN A 144 28.94 50.27 -28.19
N ASN A 145 30.11 50.42 -27.55
CA ASN A 145 30.53 51.46 -26.58
C ASN A 145 30.55 52.85 -27.29
N PRO A 146 30.83 54.04 -26.67
CA PRO A 146 31.11 54.42 -25.27
C PRO A 146 30.29 55.63 -24.74
N GLY A 147 30.36 55.91 -23.44
CA GLY A 147 29.94 57.23 -22.93
C GLY A 147 29.87 57.41 -21.41
N SER A 148 30.90 58.07 -20.88
CA SER A 148 30.83 59.04 -19.77
C SER A 148 30.76 58.56 -18.31
N SER A 149 31.83 58.90 -17.58
CA SER A 149 32.02 58.85 -16.12
C SER A 149 31.22 59.97 -15.38
N PRO A 150 31.50 60.25 -14.08
CA PRO A 150 30.85 59.69 -12.90
C PRO A 150 30.04 60.75 -12.12
N GLN A 151 29.26 60.38 -11.09
CA GLN A 151 29.03 61.32 -9.99
C GLN A 151 28.72 60.64 -8.64
N TYR A 152 29.38 61.20 -7.65
CA TYR A 152 29.41 60.93 -6.22
C TYR A 152 28.21 61.59 -5.52
N THR A 153 27.64 60.91 -4.54
CA THR A 153 27.11 61.56 -3.33
C THR A 153 27.13 60.56 -2.19
N GLY A 154 28.04 60.80 -1.24
CA GLY A 154 27.96 60.23 0.09
C GLY A 154 26.99 61.01 0.97
N LEU A 155 26.31 60.29 1.87
CA LEU A 155 26.38 60.43 3.33
C LEU A 155 25.80 59.15 3.95
#